data_AF-A0A3S0BZP8-F1
#
_entry.id   AF-A0A3S0BZP8-F1
#
_cell.length_a   1.000
_cell.length_b   1.000
_cell.length_c   1.000
_cell.angle_alpha   90.00
_cell.angle_beta   90.00
_cell.angle_gamma   90.00
#
_symmetry.space_group_name_H-M   'P 1'
#
loop_
_entity.id
_entity.type
_entity.pdbx_description
1 polymer ?
#
loop_
_entity_poly.entity_id
_entity_poly.type
_entity_poly.pdbx_seq_one_letter_code
_entity_poly.pdbx_strand_id
1 'polypeptide(L)'
;MAAVKKSESAKRVADVIEAEATASEKYVTFTVEIGDAELELTTVREVTDLPRHVMKFVGKKDLESVSLFLEALLGPEQLGKVDALQATIGEFSEIASAWADVAGLEGK
;
A
#
# COMPACT_ATOMS: atom_id res chain seq x y z
N MET A 1 18.12 -0.37 49.91
CA MET A 1 17.26 0.79 49.59
C MET A 1 17.34 1.02 48.09
N ALA A 2 16.21 0.87 47.41
CA ALA A 2 16.04 1.09 45.98
C ALA A 2 15.62 2.55 45.73
N ALA A 3 16.14 3.17 44.66
CA ALA A 3 15.44 4.24 43.93
C ALA A 3 16.14 4.54 42.59
N VAL A 4 15.56 4.00 41.51
CA VAL A 4 15.19 4.70 40.27
C VAL A 4 16.24 5.60 39.61
N LYS A 5 16.82 5.11 38.51
CA LYS A 5 17.16 5.93 37.34
C LYS A 5 16.45 5.34 36.12
N LYS A 6 15.23 5.80 35.86
CA LYS A 6 14.40 5.33 34.75
C LYS A 6 13.70 6.53 34.11
N SER A 7 14.45 7.48 33.57
CA SER A 7 13.85 8.69 32.98
C SER A 7 14.73 9.39 31.94
N GLU A 8 15.37 8.65 31.03
CA GLU A 8 16.04 9.31 29.88
C GLU A 8 15.75 8.64 28.52
N SER A 9 14.87 7.63 28.48
CA SER A 9 14.52 6.92 27.24
C SER A 9 13.16 7.33 26.65
N ALA A 10 12.36 8.13 27.35
CA ALA A 10 10.98 8.43 26.95
C ALA A 10 10.85 9.60 25.97
N LYS A 11 11.90 10.41 25.76
CA LYS A 11 11.81 11.64 24.93
C LYS A 11 12.24 11.48 23.47
N ARG A 12 12.84 10.34 23.08
CA ARG A 12 13.20 10.06 21.67
C ARG A 12 12.16 9.23 20.92
N VAL A 13 11.11 8.77 21.60
CA VAL A 13 10.06 7.94 20.98
C VAL A 13 8.88 8.79 20.46
N ALA A 14 8.78 10.06 20.87
CA ALA A 14 7.69 10.94 20.45
C ALA A 14 7.96 11.64 19.10
N ASP A 15 9.23 11.82 18.71
CA ASP A 15 9.59 12.53 17.48
C ASP A 15 9.56 11.63 16.22
N VAL A 16 9.51 10.30 16.40
CA VAL A 16 9.41 9.34 15.28
C VAL A 16 7.96 9.21 14.80
N ILE A 17 6.97 9.54 15.63
CA ILE A 17 5.54 9.33 15.30
C ILE A 17 4.99 10.46 14.41
N GLU A 18 5.49 11.70 14.54
CA GLU A 18 5.02 12.82 13.72
C GLU A 18 5.63 12.88 12.31
N ALA A 19 6.74 12.17 12.07
CA ALA A 19 7.28 11.99 10.72
C ALA A 19 6.54 10.89 9.91
N GLU A 20 5.94 9.90 10.57
CA GLU A 20 5.02 8.96 9.91
C GLU A 20 3.67 9.64 9.57
N ALA A 21 3.22 10.61 10.37
CA ALA A 21 1.93 11.26 10.18
C ALA A 21 1.83 12.16 8.93
N THR A 22 2.95 12.63 8.37
CA THR A 22 2.95 13.47 7.14
C THR A 22 3.24 12.69 5.85
N ALA A 23 3.78 11.47 5.95
CA ALA A 23 3.80 10.50 4.84
C ALA A 23 2.49 9.68 4.78
N SER A 24 1.80 9.54 5.92
CA SER A 24 0.54 8.81 6.11
C SER A 24 -0.66 9.35 5.33
N GLU A 25 -0.64 10.58 4.80
CA GLU A 25 -1.76 11.10 3.99
C GLU A 25 -1.69 10.63 2.53
N LYS A 26 -0.47 10.45 2.00
CA LYS A 26 -0.24 10.09 0.58
C LYS A 26 -0.26 8.60 0.31
N TYR A 27 0.09 7.78 1.30
CA TYR A 27 0.16 6.33 1.17
C TYR A 27 -0.86 5.66 2.08
N VAL A 28 -1.49 4.61 1.59
CA VAL A 28 -2.42 3.73 2.29
C VAL A 28 -1.81 2.34 2.36
N THR A 29 -1.87 1.75 3.55
CA THR A 29 -1.58 0.33 3.75
C THR A 29 -2.90 -0.41 3.82
N PHE A 30 -3.02 -1.46 3.02
CA PHE A 30 -4.20 -2.30 2.98
C PHE A 30 -3.76 -3.77 2.91
N THR A 31 -4.62 -4.62 3.45
CA THR A 31 -4.40 -6.05 3.50
C THR A 31 -5.29 -6.72 2.48
N VAL A 32 -4.71 -7.61 1.68
CA VAL A 32 -5.41 -8.38 0.65
C VAL A 32 -5.06 -9.85 0.80
N GLU A 33 -6.07 -10.70 0.72
CA GLU A 33 -5.90 -12.15 0.72
C GLU A 33 -5.63 -12.61 -0.73
N ILE A 34 -4.48 -13.23 -0.94
CA ILE A 34 -4.03 -13.79 -2.22
C ILE A 34 -3.88 -15.30 -2.01
N GLY A 35 -4.85 -16.07 -2.48
CA GLY A 35 -4.93 -17.51 -2.24
C GLY A 35 -5.15 -17.82 -0.75
N ASP A 36 -4.16 -18.48 -0.13
CA ASP A 36 -4.14 -18.79 1.32
C ASP A 36 -3.22 -17.83 2.12
N ALA A 37 -2.70 -16.78 1.49
CA ALA A 37 -1.76 -15.84 2.10
C ALA A 37 -2.39 -14.45 2.28
N GLU A 38 -2.28 -13.91 3.49
CA GLU A 38 -2.62 -12.53 3.79
C GLU A 38 -1.40 -11.63 3.48
N LEU A 39 -1.57 -10.67 2.57
CA LEU A 39 -0.52 -9.77 2.13
C LEU A 39 -0.83 -8.32 2.51
N GLU A 40 0.05 -7.73 3.30
CA GLU A 40 0.00 -6.30 3.61
C GLU A 40 0.81 -5.50 2.57
N LEU A 41 0.10 -4.65 1.83
CA LEU A 41 0.64 -3.82 0.76
C LEU A 41 0.48 -2.34 1.10
N THR A 42 1.53 -1.56 0.82
CA THR A 42 1.52 -0.11 1.00
C THR A 42 1.68 0.58 -0.35
N THR A 43 0.75 1.46 -0.70
CA THR A 43 0.79 2.19 -1.96
C THR A 43 0.15 3.57 -1.83
N VAL A 44 0.14 4.38 -2.88
CA VAL A 44 -0.49 5.71 -2.85
C VAL A 44 -1.99 5.60 -2.60
N ARG A 45 -2.52 6.50 -1.77
CA ARG A 45 -3.93 6.54 -1.39
C ARG A 45 -4.79 7.14 -2.49
N GLU A 46 -4.34 8.24 -3.08
CA GLU A 46 -5.12 8.96 -4.09
C GLU A 46 -4.61 8.66 -5.50
N VAL A 47 -5.55 8.48 -6.44
CA VAL A 47 -5.24 8.34 -7.87
C VAL A 47 -4.45 9.54 -8.38
N THR A 48 -4.65 10.73 -7.82
CA THR A 48 -3.98 11.97 -8.22
C THR A 48 -2.48 11.97 -7.94
N ASP A 49 -2.04 11.17 -6.97
CA ASP A 49 -0.62 10.98 -6.66
C ASP A 49 0.04 9.93 -7.57
N LEU A 50 -0.76 9.19 -8.35
CA LEU A 50 -0.21 8.31 -9.38
C LEU A 50 0.39 9.12 -10.53
N PRO A 51 1.48 8.62 -11.14
CA PRO A 51 1.99 9.19 -12.37
C PRO A 51 0.88 9.22 -13.45
N ARG A 52 0.82 10.29 -14.26
CA ARG A 52 -0.21 10.45 -15.32
C ARG A 52 -0.31 9.26 -16.27
N HIS A 53 0.81 8.59 -16.54
CA HIS A 53 0.83 7.41 -17.40
C HIS A 53 0.21 6.17 -16.76
N VAL A 54 -0.01 6.17 -15.44
CA VAL A 54 -0.66 5.11 -14.66
C VAL A 54 -2.16 5.37 -14.57
N MET A 55 -2.56 6.63 -14.39
CA MET A 55 -3.99 7.03 -14.38
C MET A 55 -4.75 6.56 -15.62
N LYS A 56 -4.09 6.40 -16.78
CA LYS A 56 -4.71 5.91 -18.01
C LYS A 56 -5.18 4.44 -17.93
N PHE A 57 -4.67 3.69 -16.95
CA PHE A 57 -5.01 2.30 -16.70
C PHE A 57 -6.08 2.14 -15.62
N VAL A 58 -6.41 3.21 -14.89
CA VAL A 58 -7.49 3.19 -13.90
C VAL A 58 -8.82 2.89 -14.60
N GLY A 59 -9.56 1.91 -14.07
CA GLY A 59 -10.83 1.46 -14.65
C GLY A 59 -10.70 0.57 -15.91
N LYS A 60 -9.48 0.29 -16.38
CA LYS A 60 -9.25 -0.73 -17.41
C LYS A 60 -9.38 -2.12 -16.80
N LYS A 61 -10.04 -3.03 -17.53
CA LYS A 61 -10.27 -4.42 -17.11
C LYS A 61 -9.43 -5.43 -17.89
N ASP A 62 -8.64 -4.95 -18.84
CA ASP A 62 -7.74 -5.83 -19.59
C ASP A 62 -6.50 -6.19 -18.77
N LEU A 63 -6.05 -7.43 -18.94
CA LEU A 63 -5.01 -8.06 -18.09
C LEU A 63 -3.69 -7.29 -18.11
N GLU A 64 -3.27 -6.82 -19.29
CA GLU A 64 -2.03 -6.08 -19.47
C GLU A 64 -2.09 -4.71 -18.77
N SER A 65 -3.23 -4.00 -18.87
CA SER A 65 -3.41 -2.73 -18.16
C SER A 65 -3.43 -2.91 -16.64
N VAL A 66 -4.07 -3.96 -16.12
CA VAL A 66 -4.12 -4.23 -14.67
C VAL A 66 -2.72 -4.57 -14.12
N SER A 67 -1.94 -5.38 -14.84
CA SER A 67 -0.55 -5.66 -14.48
C SER A 67 0.28 -4.39 -14.42
N LEU A 68 0.29 -3.61 -15.51
CA LEU A 68 1.07 -2.36 -15.59
C LEU A 68 0.59 -1.33 -14.55
N PHE A 69 -0.70 -1.30 -14.27
CA PHE A 69 -1.29 -0.46 -13.23
C PHE A 69 -0.73 -0.82 -11.85
N LEU A 70 -0.78 -2.10 -11.48
CA LEU A 70 -0.29 -2.58 -10.19
C LEU A 70 1.22 -2.46 -10.07
N GLU A 71 1.96 -2.68 -11.15
CA GLU A 71 3.40 -2.49 -11.17
C GLU A 71 3.80 -1.06 -10.83
N ALA A 72 3.09 -0.09 -11.39
CA ALA A 72 3.35 1.30 -11.12
C ALA A 72 2.75 1.80 -9.80
N LEU A 73 1.66 1.18 -9.33
CA LEU A 73 1.00 1.49 -8.06
C LEU A 73 1.83 0.97 -6.87
N LEU A 74 2.10 -0.33 -6.83
CA LEU A 74 2.77 -1.01 -5.71
C LEU A 74 4.27 -0.68 -5.65
N GLY A 75 4.87 -0.30 -6.78
CA GLY A 75 6.31 -0.10 -6.89
C GLY A 75 7.09 -1.41 -6.71
N PRO A 76 8.42 -1.39 -6.95
CA PRO A 76 9.22 -2.61 -7.06
C PRO A 76 9.28 -3.44 -5.77
N GLU A 77 9.22 -2.79 -4.60
CA GLU A 77 9.33 -3.46 -3.31
C GLU A 77 8.08 -4.29 -2.97
N GLN A 78 6.90 -3.69 -3.13
CA GLN A 78 5.64 -4.39 -2.86
C GLN A 78 5.30 -5.37 -3.98
N LEU A 79 5.67 -5.06 -5.23
CA LEU A 79 5.55 -6.00 -6.34
C LEU A 79 6.37 -7.27 -6.09
N GLY A 80 7.58 -7.15 -5.52
CA GLY A 80 8.38 -8.31 -5.15
C GLY A 80 7.70 -9.23 -4.15
N LYS A 81 6.86 -8.70 -3.25
CA LYS A 81 6.05 -9.51 -2.33
C LYS A 81 4.93 -10.25 -3.05
N VAL A 82 4.26 -9.59 -4.00
CA VAL A 82 3.19 -10.19 -4.82
C VAL A 82 3.75 -11.26 -5.77
N ASP A 83 4.89 -10.97 -6.41
CA ASP A 83 5.59 -11.89 -7.33
C ASP A 83 6.12 -13.12 -6.60
N ALA A 84 6.60 -12.96 -5.36
CA ALA A 84 7.02 -14.08 -4.51
C ALA A 84 5.89 -15.06 -4.19
N LEU A 85 4.63 -14.60 -4.17
CA LEU A 85 3.46 -15.46 -4.00
C LEU A 85 3.01 -16.14 -5.31
N GLN A 86 3.69 -15.85 -6.43
CA GLN A 86 3.25 -16.27 -7.77
C GLN A 86 1.78 -15.92 -8.04
N ALA A 87 1.37 -14.74 -7.58
CA ALA A 87 0.00 -14.29 -7.69
C ALA A 87 -0.47 -14.36 -9.16
N THR A 88 -1.63 -14.96 -9.36
CA THR A 88 -2.30 -15.07 -10.65
C THR A 88 -2.96 -13.74 -11.02
N ILE A 89 -3.36 -13.62 -12.28
CA ILE A 89 -3.99 -12.40 -12.78
C ILE A 89 -5.36 -12.12 -12.13
N GLY A 90 -6.04 -13.17 -11.65
CA GLY A 90 -7.24 -13.04 -10.83
C GLY A 90 -6.94 -12.29 -9.54
N GLU A 91 -5.88 -12.69 -8.85
CA GLU A 91 -5.45 -12.07 -7.59
C GLU A 91 -4.93 -10.65 -7.80
N PHE A 92 -4.24 -10.36 -8.91
CA PHE A 92 -3.90 -8.96 -9.26
C PHE A 92 -5.16 -8.09 -9.37
N SER A 93 -6.25 -8.61 -9.95
CA SER A 93 -7.52 -7.87 -10.03
C SER A 93 -8.13 -7.63 -8.65
N GLU A 94 -7.96 -8.57 -7.72
CA GLU A 94 -8.39 -8.42 -6.31
C GLU A 94 -7.57 -7.36 -5.58
N ILE A 95 -6.24 -7.32 -5.77
CA ILE A 95 -5.38 -6.27 -5.22
C ILE A 95 -5.79 -4.89 -5.74
N ALA A 96 -6.04 -4.75 -7.05
CA ALA A 96 -6.48 -3.50 -7.65
C ALA A 96 -7.86 -3.07 -7.12
N SER A 97 -8.75 -4.03 -6.86
CA SER A 97 -10.09 -3.77 -6.31
C SER A 97 -10.02 -3.37 -4.84
N ALA A 98 -9.24 -4.08 -4.03
CA ALA A 98 -8.99 -3.75 -2.63
C ALA A 98 -8.37 -2.37 -2.50
N TRP A 99 -7.41 -2.04 -3.37
CA TRP A 99 -6.87 -0.68 -3.45
C TRP A 99 -7.94 0.34 -3.84
N ALA A 100 -8.77 0.05 -4.85
CA ALA A 100 -9.82 0.96 -5.30
C ALA A 100 -10.86 1.25 -4.20
N ASP A 101 -11.19 0.27 -3.36
CA ASP A 101 -12.04 0.44 -2.18
C ASP A 101 -11.39 1.40 -1.16
N VAL A 102 -10.15 1.13 -0.74
CA VAL A 102 -9.46 1.99 0.24
C VAL A 102 -9.12 3.38 -0.30
N ALA A 103 -8.95 3.52 -1.62
CA ALA A 103 -8.76 4.78 -2.33
C ALA A 103 -10.08 5.53 -2.57
N GLY A 104 -11.23 4.94 -2.23
CA GLY A 104 -12.55 5.56 -2.38
C GLY A 104 -12.99 5.73 -3.84
N LEU A 105 -12.57 4.82 -4.72
CA LEU A 105 -12.90 4.80 -6.15
C LEU A 105 -14.12 3.93 -6.46
N GLU A 106 -14.60 3.12 -5.51
CA GLU A 106 -15.86 2.40 -5.64
C GLU A 106 -17.04 3.40 -5.64
N GLY A 107 -17.60 3.68 -6.82
CA GLY A 107 -18.84 4.46 -6.96
C GLY A 107 -18.87 5.58 -8.02
N LYS A 108 -17.94 5.63 -8.99
CA LYS A 108 -18.03 6.56 -10.13
C LYS A 108 -17.98 5.87 -11.48
#